data_AF-A0ABC9THR7-F1
#
_entry.id   AF-A0ABC9THR7-F1
#
_cell.length_a   1.000
_cell.length_b   1.000
_cell.length_c   1.000
_cell.angle_alpha   90.00
_cell.angle_beta   90.00
_cell.angle_gamma   90.00
#
_symmetry.space_group_name_H-M   'P 1'
#
loop_
_entity.id
_entity.type
_entity.pdbx_description
1 polymer ?
#
loop_
_entity_poly.entity_id
_entity_poly.type
_entity_poly.pdbx_seq_one_letter_code
_entity_poly.pdbx_strand_id
1 'polypeptide(L)'
;MAVFFYFILVSVAFFMAFTMGIYANPHKNIILENTLPEDKLQDPSVQAIRKRYKKRLVQLAAVFSVLSLPLLFIPYDSILLFLFLLLLFSFIGSGYYLQIVYIRKMAALKMQNGWLLPKRPLLIDTQLVLNKNQKLISFWWFLPAIILTFAGGFYSLQTAIGSWILFLITVLMLSLFIGGYYFISRLPVKPLTSDSKINQQINDLFRHHWSVLMVLSALVFAPLTILPTFTIVIDYTVAMALTFCYFILLFVYVGFLFYYLFSMRKKQDQFVLQAGDYRYGDDDQYWRYGIYINPKDPKIMVPDRIGMNLSINLGRPAGKIILAATGILTIAVLFFATVPMFINDFSSHAFQATIEKKQIELSAPLAKTRSIPFNQITAVSLIDDLPQERIRTMGAATDSYLTGEFKVAGKPAYLLIYTKSHPILKIETRKKVYYYTAREGQETTKIYQEIKAKLP
;
A
#
# COMPACT_ATOMS: atom_id res chain seq x y z
N MET A 1 -17.91 10.20 0.30
CA MET A 1 -16.48 9.81 0.44
C MET A 1 -15.98 9.93 1.89
N ALA A 2 -16.29 11.02 2.60
CA ALA A 2 -15.79 11.28 3.96
C ALA A 2 -16.03 10.17 5.01
N VAL A 3 -17.23 9.59 5.06
CA VAL A 3 -17.58 8.49 6.00
C VAL A 3 -16.65 7.29 5.82
N PHE A 4 -16.31 6.96 4.58
CA PHE A 4 -15.42 5.85 4.26
C PHE A 4 -13.99 6.11 4.75
N PHE A 5 -13.45 7.31 4.51
CA PHE A 5 -12.12 7.69 5.00
C PHE A 5 -12.05 7.73 6.53
N TYR A 6 -13.09 8.23 7.19
CA TYR A 6 -13.20 8.19 8.64
C TYR A 6 -13.16 6.74 9.17
N PHE A 7 -13.98 5.85 8.60
CA PHE A 7 -14.01 4.45 9.01
C PHE A 7 -12.66 3.75 8.78
N ILE A 8 -11.97 4.04 7.67
CA ILE A 8 -10.61 3.53 7.43
C ILE A 8 -9.65 4.00 8.51
N LEU A 9 -9.61 5.30 8.82
CA LEU A 9 -8.69 5.83 9.84
C LEU A 9 -8.92 5.20 11.21
N VAL A 10 -10.18 5.09 11.64
CA VAL A 10 -10.53 4.46 12.92
C VAL A 10 -10.11 2.98 12.91
N SER A 11 -10.45 2.25 11.85
CA SER A 11 -10.11 0.83 11.72
C SER A 11 -8.61 0.59 11.73
N VAL A 12 -7.86 1.38 10.95
CA VAL A 12 -6.39 1.33 10.92
C VAL A 12 -5.81 1.70 12.29
N ALA A 13 -6.39 2.68 12.97
CA ALA A 13 -5.91 3.12 14.27
C ALA A 13 -5.98 2.02 15.33
N PHE A 14 -7.14 1.36 15.45
CA PHE A 14 -7.32 0.26 16.39
C PHE A 14 -6.57 -1.01 15.98
N PHE A 15 -6.53 -1.33 14.69
CA PHE A 15 -5.77 -2.47 14.17
C PHE A 15 -4.27 -2.31 14.43
N MET A 16 -3.73 -1.10 14.23
CA MET A 16 -2.33 -0.81 14.53
C MET A 16 -2.07 -0.83 16.03
N ALA A 17 -2.94 -0.26 16.87
CA ALA A 17 -2.81 -0.35 18.32
C ALA A 17 -2.79 -1.81 18.80
N PHE A 18 -3.61 -2.68 18.20
CA PHE A 18 -3.60 -4.11 18.48
C PHE A 18 -2.29 -4.78 18.06
N THR A 19 -1.86 -4.61 16.81
CA THR A 19 -0.65 -5.26 16.27
C THR A 19 0.63 -4.74 16.95
N MET A 20 0.75 -3.44 17.21
CA MET A 20 1.86 -2.87 17.98
C MET A 20 1.83 -3.30 19.46
N GLY A 21 0.65 -3.60 20.00
CA GLY A 21 0.48 -4.15 21.35
C GLY A 21 1.10 -5.54 21.53
N ILE A 22 1.30 -6.29 20.43
CA ILE A 22 1.94 -7.61 20.44
C ILE A 22 3.40 -7.50 20.93
N TYR A 23 4.10 -6.39 20.64
CA TYR A 23 5.48 -6.18 21.06
C TYR A 23 5.67 -6.11 22.58
N ALA A 24 4.60 -5.86 23.32
CA ALA A 24 4.61 -5.87 24.78
C ALA A 24 4.21 -7.23 25.37
N ASN A 25 3.97 -8.26 24.55
CA ASN A 25 3.85 -9.63 25.03
C ASN A 25 5.23 -10.29 25.00
N PRO A 26 5.72 -10.85 26.11
CA PRO A 26 6.95 -11.62 26.10
C PRO A 26 6.90 -12.74 25.07
N HIS A 27 7.96 -12.86 24.27
CA HIS A 27 8.15 -13.98 23.37
C HIS A 27 9.63 -14.32 23.30
N LYS A 28 9.99 -15.55 23.70
CA LYS A 28 11.39 -16.00 23.78
C LYS A 28 12.23 -14.97 24.56
N ASN A 29 11.78 -14.64 25.77
CA ASN A 29 12.43 -13.67 26.67
C ASN A 29 12.64 -12.25 26.13
N ILE A 30 12.10 -11.92 24.96
CA ILE A 30 12.16 -10.57 24.40
C ILE A 30 10.82 -9.87 24.66
N ILE A 31 10.89 -8.65 25.19
CA ILE A 31 9.74 -7.76 25.37
C ILE A 31 10.15 -6.33 25.00
N LEU A 32 9.34 -5.66 24.18
CA LEU A 32 9.65 -4.31 23.69
C LEU A 32 11.10 -4.19 23.19
N GLU A 33 11.53 -5.13 22.34
CA GLU A 33 12.87 -5.21 21.74
C GLU A 33 14.05 -5.39 22.71
N ASN A 34 13.77 -5.66 23.98
CA ASN A 34 14.78 -5.90 25.01
C ASN A 34 14.72 -7.37 25.46
N THR A 35 15.88 -8.03 25.54
CA THR A 35 15.97 -9.39 26.06
C THR A 35 16.12 -9.35 27.58
N LEU A 36 15.22 -10.01 28.32
CA LEU A 36 15.22 -10.08 29.78
C LEU A 36 15.43 -11.53 30.27
N PRO A 37 15.98 -11.75 31.48
CA PRO A 37 15.93 -13.05 32.12
C PRO A 37 14.50 -13.55 32.31
N GLU A 38 14.28 -14.86 32.19
CA GLU A 38 12.95 -15.47 32.23
C GLU A 38 12.20 -15.21 33.54
N ASP A 39 12.93 -15.28 34.66
CA ASP A 39 12.43 -15.00 36.00
C ASP A 39 12.00 -13.54 36.20
N LYS A 40 12.51 -12.61 35.37
CA LYS A 40 12.17 -11.18 35.43
C LYS A 40 11.01 -10.78 34.54
N LEU A 41 10.51 -11.66 33.67
CA LEU A 41 9.36 -11.36 32.81
C LEU A 41 8.09 -11.05 33.61
N GLN A 42 7.95 -11.64 34.80
CA GLN A 42 6.81 -11.41 35.69
C GLN A 42 7.04 -10.30 36.73
N ASP A 43 8.19 -9.62 36.68
CA ASP A 43 8.49 -8.53 37.60
C ASP A 43 7.41 -7.43 37.54
N PRO A 44 6.93 -6.90 38.68
CA PRO A 44 5.89 -5.87 38.71
C PRO A 44 6.23 -4.63 37.88
N SER A 45 7.51 -4.24 37.81
CA SER A 45 7.97 -3.08 37.03
C SER A 45 7.87 -3.34 35.53
N VAL A 46 8.22 -4.56 35.08
CA VAL A 46 8.07 -4.99 33.69
C VAL A 46 6.60 -5.02 33.28
N GLN A 47 5.75 -5.60 34.13
CA GLN A 47 4.30 -5.66 33.89
C GLN A 47 3.66 -4.26 33.87
N ALA A 48 4.13 -3.34 34.72
CA ALA A 48 3.66 -1.95 34.72
C ALA A 48 3.98 -1.23 33.41
N ILE A 49 5.22 -1.36 32.88
CA ILE A 49 5.60 -0.79 31.58
C ILE A 49 4.74 -1.38 30.46
N ARG A 50 4.56 -2.70 30.44
CA ARG A 50 3.71 -3.41 29.46
C ARG A 50 2.27 -2.91 29.45
N LYS A 51 1.62 -2.88 30.61
CA LYS A 51 0.22 -2.44 30.75
C LYS A 51 0.08 -0.98 30.32
N ARG A 52 1.02 -0.13 30.72
CA ARG A 52 1.00 1.29 30.37
C ARG A 52 1.20 1.52 28.88
N TYR A 53 2.11 0.81 28.23
CA TYR A 53 2.31 0.87 26.78
C TYR A 53 1.03 0.54 26.01
N LYS A 54 0.40 -0.62 26.31
CA LYS A 54 -0.84 -1.04 25.66
C LYS A 54 -1.97 -0.03 25.86
N LYS A 55 -2.11 0.50 27.08
CA LYS A 55 -3.07 1.56 27.39
C LYS A 55 -2.81 2.81 26.55
N ARG A 56 -1.55 3.24 26.43
CA ARG A 56 -1.19 4.42 25.62
C ARG A 56 -1.45 4.23 24.13
N LEU A 57 -1.26 3.03 23.58
CA LEU A 57 -1.60 2.71 22.18
C LEU A 57 -3.11 2.87 21.93
N VAL A 58 -3.96 2.34 22.81
CA VAL A 58 -5.42 2.47 22.68
C VAL A 58 -5.86 3.92 22.86
N GLN A 59 -5.26 4.66 23.81
CA GLN A 59 -5.52 6.08 23.98
C GLN A 59 -5.13 6.88 22.73
N LEU A 60 -3.99 6.57 22.11
CA LEU A 60 -3.56 7.21 20.87
C LEU A 60 -4.55 6.93 19.73
N ALA A 61 -5.01 5.68 19.58
CA ALA A 61 -6.03 5.34 18.59
C ALA A 61 -7.35 6.08 18.83
N ALA A 62 -7.78 6.20 20.10
CA ALA A 62 -8.98 6.96 20.47
C ALA A 62 -8.84 8.46 20.16
N VAL A 63 -7.69 9.07 20.48
CA VAL A 63 -7.41 10.48 20.15
C VAL A 63 -7.48 10.71 18.65
N PHE A 64 -6.82 9.88 17.84
CA PHE A 64 -6.85 10.02 16.39
C PHE A 64 -8.24 9.76 15.79
N SER A 65 -9.03 8.88 16.40
CA SER A 65 -10.43 8.67 16.00
C SER A 65 -11.25 9.95 16.21
N VAL A 66 -11.10 10.63 17.34
CA VAL A 66 -11.76 11.93 17.59
C VAL A 66 -11.24 13.01 16.64
N LEU A 67 -9.92 13.09 16.43
CA LEU A 67 -9.30 14.04 15.49
C LEU A 67 -9.73 13.84 14.03
N SER A 68 -10.21 12.64 13.68
CA SER A 68 -10.75 12.37 12.34
C SER A 68 -12.23 12.78 12.16
N LEU A 69 -12.98 13.09 13.22
CA LEU A 69 -14.40 13.49 13.11
C LEU A 69 -14.64 14.71 12.22
N PRO A 70 -13.80 15.78 12.24
CA PRO A 70 -13.98 16.92 11.36
C PRO A 70 -13.99 16.57 9.86
N LEU A 71 -13.37 15.46 9.44
CA LEU A 71 -13.36 15.00 8.05
C LEU A 71 -14.78 14.79 7.50
N LEU A 72 -15.74 14.45 8.36
CA LEU A 72 -17.13 14.17 7.96
C LEU A 72 -17.85 15.39 7.38
N PHE A 73 -17.34 16.60 7.64
CA PHE A 73 -17.98 17.86 7.27
C PHE A 73 -17.24 18.62 6.16
N ILE A 74 -16.18 18.03 5.57
CA ILE A 74 -15.35 18.69 4.56
C ILE A 74 -15.99 18.53 3.18
N PRO A 75 -16.32 19.63 2.47
CA PRO A 75 -17.01 19.56 1.19
C PRO A 75 -16.08 19.35 -0.01
N TYR A 76 -14.77 19.60 0.13
CA TYR A 76 -13.79 19.47 -0.95
C TYR A 76 -13.02 18.16 -0.84
N ASP A 77 -13.07 17.34 -1.90
CA ASP A 77 -12.36 16.06 -1.96
C ASP A 77 -10.84 16.23 -1.84
N SER A 78 -10.28 17.33 -2.35
CA SER A 78 -8.83 17.64 -2.22
C SER A 78 -8.40 17.82 -0.76
N ILE A 79 -9.10 18.68 -0.01
CA ILE A 79 -8.86 18.92 1.42
C ILE A 79 -9.10 17.63 2.22
N LEU A 80 -10.19 16.92 1.92
CA LEU A 80 -10.54 15.67 2.57
C LEU A 80 -9.41 14.63 2.41
N LEU A 81 -8.91 14.42 1.19
CA LEU A 81 -7.82 13.49 0.91
C LEU A 81 -6.52 13.91 1.60
N PHE A 82 -6.17 15.19 1.54
CA PHE A 82 -4.97 15.72 2.18
C PHE A 82 -4.98 15.50 3.69
N LEU A 83 -6.07 15.87 4.37
CA LEU A 83 -6.20 15.69 5.81
C LEU A 83 -6.29 14.22 6.21
N PHE A 84 -6.95 13.38 5.40
CA PHE A 84 -6.92 11.93 5.58
C PHE A 84 -5.50 11.38 5.59
N LEU A 85 -4.69 11.74 4.59
CA LEU A 85 -3.29 11.32 4.47
C LEU A 85 -2.45 11.86 5.64
N LEU A 86 -2.62 13.15 5.97
CA LEU A 86 -1.91 13.79 7.07
C LEU A 86 -2.19 13.07 8.40
N LEU A 87 -3.45 12.79 8.71
CA LEU A 87 -3.85 12.07 9.92
C LEU A 87 -3.34 10.63 9.93
N LEU A 88 -3.41 9.93 8.80
CA LEU A 88 -2.89 8.57 8.66
C LEU A 88 -1.38 8.50 8.99
N PHE A 89 -0.57 9.35 8.34
CA PHE A 89 0.88 9.36 8.57
C PHE A 89 1.26 9.89 9.95
N SER A 90 0.52 10.88 10.46
CA SER A 90 0.72 11.40 11.82
C SER A 90 0.44 10.33 12.87
N PHE A 91 -0.59 9.50 12.67
CA PHE A 91 -0.90 8.39 13.56
C PHE A 91 0.18 7.30 13.49
N ILE A 92 0.57 6.89 12.28
CA ILE A 92 1.64 5.90 12.07
C ILE A 92 2.93 6.37 12.76
N GLY A 93 3.34 7.62 12.53
CA GLY A 93 4.54 8.21 13.14
C GLY A 93 4.45 8.28 14.66
N SER A 94 3.31 8.71 15.20
CA SER A 94 3.07 8.78 16.65
C SER A 94 3.09 7.39 17.31
N GLY A 95 2.55 6.37 16.64
CA GLY A 95 2.58 4.97 17.10
C GLY A 95 4.01 4.44 17.21
N TYR A 96 4.82 4.62 16.16
CA TYR A 96 6.24 4.22 16.20
C TYR A 96 7.04 5.02 17.21
N TYR A 97 6.81 6.33 17.32
CA TYR A 97 7.45 7.15 18.35
C TYR A 97 7.14 6.63 19.76
N LEU A 98 5.87 6.31 20.03
CA LEU A 98 5.46 5.71 21.31
C LEU A 98 6.16 4.38 21.57
N GLN A 99 6.28 3.51 20.56
CA GLN A 99 7.03 2.26 20.67
C GLN A 99 8.49 2.52 21.05
N ILE A 100 9.17 3.46 20.38
CA ILE A 100 10.56 3.84 20.68
C ILE A 100 10.72 4.30 22.14
N VAL A 101 9.79 5.12 22.64
CA VAL A 101 9.82 5.59 24.03
C VAL A 101 9.76 4.41 25.01
N TYR A 102 8.90 3.42 24.76
CA TYR A 102 8.73 2.27 25.66
C TYR A 102 9.85 1.23 25.53
N ILE A 103 10.44 1.06 24.34
CA ILE A 103 11.69 0.31 24.15
C ILE A 103 12.79 0.91 25.04
N ARG A 104 12.95 2.24 25.03
CA ARG A 104 13.96 2.93 25.86
C ARG A 104 13.67 2.80 27.36
N LYS A 105 12.41 2.88 27.78
CA LYS A 105 12.03 2.67 29.19
C LYS A 105 12.35 1.27 29.67
N MET A 106 12.10 0.25 28.85
CA MET A 106 12.43 -1.13 29.18
C MET A 106 13.96 -1.34 29.23
N ALA A 107 14.69 -0.74 28.28
CA ALA A 107 16.16 -0.76 28.29
C ALA A 107 16.74 -0.11 29.55
N ALA A 108 16.19 1.04 29.98
CA ALA A 108 16.60 1.72 31.20
C ALA A 108 16.37 0.86 32.45
N LEU A 109 15.19 0.23 32.57
CA LEU A 109 14.87 -0.70 33.67
C LEU A 109 15.85 -1.89 33.70
N LYS A 110 16.12 -2.49 32.53
CA LYS A 110 17.08 -3.59 32.39
C LYS A 110 18.47 -3.21 32.89
N MET A 111 18.96 -2.02 32.51
CA MET A 111 20.27 -1.53 32.91
C MET A 111 20.35 -1.17 34.39
N GLN A 112 19.33 -0.51 34.94
CA GLN A 112 19.28 -0.12 36.35
C GLN A 112 19.36 -1.31 37.30
N ASN A 113 18.72 -2.43 36.93
CA ASN A 113 18.67 -3.63 37.76
C ASN A 113 19.74 -4.68 37.41
N GLY A 114 20.66 -4.38 36.49
CA GLY A 114 21.73 -5.31 36.08
C GLY A 114 21.22 -6.62 35.45
N TRP A 115 20.06 -6.60 34.78
CA TRP A 115 19.42 -7.79 34.19
C TRP A 115 20.09 -8.21 32.86
N LEU A 116 21.39 -8.49 32.91
CA LEU A 116 22.20 -8.91 31.76
C LEU A 116 22.21 -10.44 31.66
N LEU A 117 22.07 -10.95 30.44
CA LEU A 117 22.19 -12.39 30.17
C LEU A 117 23.66 -12.74 29.86
N PRO A 118 24.13 -13.93 30.26
CA PRO A 118 25.48 -14.38 29.93
C PRO A 118 25.62 -14.58 28.42
N LYS A 119 26.74 -14.12 27.87
CA LYS A 119 27.08 -14.33 26.45
C LYS A 119 27.33 -15.81 26.22
N ARG A 120 26.44 -16.47 25.47
CA ARG A 120 26.63 -17.85 25.03
C ARG A 120 27.45 -17.88 23.73
N PRO A 121 28.37 -18.85 23.56
CA PRO A 121 29.16 -18.97 22.33
C PRO A 121 28.24 -19.22 21.12
N LEU A 122 28.59 -18.61 19.99
CA LEU A 122 27.90 -18.79 18.72
C LEU A 122 28.09 -20.25 18.26
N LEU A 123 27.00 -21.03 18.23
CA LEU A 123 27.04 -22.38 17.65
C LEU A 123 26.99 -22.24 16.14
N ILE A 124 27.99 -22.76 15.45
CA ILE A 124 27.97 -22.87 13.99
C ILE A 124 27.75 -24.34 13.67
N ASP A 125 26.51 -24.68 13.32
CA ASP A 125 26.16 -26.00 12.80
C ASP A 125 26.38 -26.00 11.27
N THR A 126 27.47 -26.64 10.83
CA THR A 126 27.85 -26.70 9.41
C THR A 126 26.88 -27.57 8.60
N GLN A 127 26.30 -28.62 9.19
CA GLN A 127 25.33 -29.49 8.52
C GLN A 127 24.04 -28.73 8.21
N LEU A 128 23.59 -27.88 9.14
CA LEU A 128 22.43 -27.01 8.94
C LEU A 128 22.63 -26.03 7.75
N VAL A 129 23.87 -25.60 7.52
CA VAL A 129 24.22 -24.72 6.38
C VAL A 129 24.23 -25.51 5.06
N LEU A 130 24.74 -26.74 5.06
CA LEU A 130 24.77 -27.62 3.88
C LEU A 130 23.35 -28.03 3.47
N ASN A 131 22.50 -28.37 4.43
CA ASN A 131 21.11 -28.80 4.21
C ASN A 131 20.13 -27.63 4.03
N LYS A 132 20.63 -26.42 3.79
CA LYS A 132 19.81 -25.23 3.59
C LYS A 132 18.94 -25.37 2.33
N ASN A 133 17.71 -24.87 2.40
CA ASN A 133 16.74 -24.85 1.30
C ASN A 133 16.17 -26.21 0.86
N GLN A 134 16.39 -27.30 1.60
CA GLN A 134 15.83 -28.61 1.25
C GLN A 134 14.31 -28.63 1.14
N LYS A 135 13.60 -27.83 1.96
CA LYS A 135 12.13 -27.71 1.91
C LYS A 135 11.61 -26.43 1.23
N LEU A 136 12.50 -25.68 0.56
CA LEU A 136 12.09 -24.54 -0.27
C LEU A 136 11.28 -25.06 -1.47
N ILE A 137 10.12 -24.49 -1.76
CA ILE A 137 9.36 -24.92 -2.95
C ILE A 137 10.10 -24.55 -4.23
N SER A 138 9.85 -25.30 -5.30
CA SER A 138 10.49 -25.04 -6.59
C SER A 138 10.07 -23.71 -7.19
N PHE A 139 10.99 -23.03 -7.88
CA PHE A 139 10.71 -21.77 -8.59
C PHE A 139 9.63 -21.91 -9.67
N TRP A 140 9.48 -23.10 -10.26
CA TRP A 140 8.48 -23.38 -11.30
C TRP A 140 7.03 -23.16 -10.85
N TRP A 141 6.78 -23.12 -9.54
CA TRP A 141 5.46 -22.76 -9.02
C TRP A 141 5.05 -21.30 -9.29
N PHE A 142 5.99 -20.41 -9.66
CA PHE A 142 5.67 -19.06 -10.14
C PHE A 142 5.13 -19.05 -11.59
N LEU A 143 5.33 -20.13 -12.36
CA LEU A 143 5.01 -20.16 -13.79
C LEU A 143 3.54 -19.80 -14.08
N PRO A 144 2.52 -20.29 -13.34
CA PRO A 144 1.13 -19.88 -13.57
C PRO A 144 0.91 -18.38 -13.37
N ALA A 145 1.52 -17.79 -12.33
CA ALA A 145 1.43 -16.36 -12.05
C ALA A 145 2.15 -15.53 -13.12
N ILE A 146 3.32 -15.98 -13.58
CA ILE A 146 4.07 -15.34 -14.67
C ILE A 146 3.25 -15.36 -15.96
N ILE A 147 2.76 -16.54 -16.36
CA ILE A 147 1.96 -16.70 -17.59
C ILE A 147 0.72 -15.80 -17.52
N LEU A 148 -0.03 -15.84 -16.41
CA LEU A 148 -1.24 -15.04 -16.27
C LEU A 148 -0.94 -13.54 -16.30
N THR A 149 0.12 -13.09 -15.63
CA THR A 149 0.53 -11.68 -15.60
C THR A 149 0.90 -11.17 -16.99
N PHE A 150 1.76 -11.90 -17.72
CA PHE A 150 2.20 -11.45 -19.04
C PHE A 150 1.15 -11.66 -20.13
N ALA A 151 0.53 -12.83 -20.23
CA ALA A 151 -0.51 -13.09 -21.23
C ALA A 151 -1.72 -12.19 -21.02
N GLY A 152 -2.19 -12.06 -19.77
CA GLY A 152 -3.30 -11.18 -19.42
C GLY A 152 -2.97 -9.69 -19.57
N GLY A 153 -1.70 -9.32 -19.30
CA GLY A 153 -1.18 -7.98 -19.55
C GLY A 153 -1.19 -7.61 -21.03
N PHE A 154 -0.63 -8.46 -21.89
CA PHE A 154 -0.63 -8.24 -23.35
C PHE A 154 -2.04 -8.16 -23.93
N TYR A 155 -2.94 -9.03 -23.50
CA TYR A 155 -4.36 -8.97 -23.90
C TYR A 155 -5.00 -7.63 -23.48
N SER A 156 -4.74 -7.19 -22.25
CA SER A 156 -5.30 -5.95 -21.70
C SER A 156 -4.76 -4.71 -22.40
N LEU A 157 -3.49 -4.71 -22.79
CA LEU A 157 -2.87 -3.63 -23.56
C LEU A 157 -3.53 -3.42 -24.94
N GLN A 158 -4.01 -4.50 -25.56
CA GLN A 158 -4.68 -4.44 -26.86
C GLN A 158 -6.15 -4.01 -26.75
N THR A 159 -6.79 -4.28 -25.60
CA THR A 159 -8.23 -4.14 -25.45
C THR A 159 -8.65 -2.83 -24.77
N ALA A 160 -7.93 -2.39 -23.73
CA ALA A 160 -8.34 -1.28 -22.88
C ALA A 160 -7.28 -0.18 -22.80
N ILE A 161 -7.69 1.07 -23.03
CA ILE A 161 -6.83 2.25 -22.90
C ILE A 161 -6.45 2.45 -21.42
N GLY A 162 -5.16 2.64 -21.14
CA GLY A 162 -4.65 2.88 -19.78
C GLY A 162 -4.34 1.61 -18.97
N SER A 163 -4.61 0.42 -19.52
CA SER A 163 -4.29 -0.87 -18.89
C SER A 163 -2.79 -1.09 -18.64
N TRP A 164 -1.92 -0.34 -19.33
CA TRP A 164 -0.48 -0.36 -19.12
C TRP A 164 -0.06 -0.04 -17.68
N ILE A 165 -0.83 0.78 -16.96
CA ILE A 165 -0.56 1.12 -15.55
C ILE A 165 -0.78 -0.12 -14.69
N LEU A 166 -1.92 -0.80 -14.86
CA LEU A 166 -2.23 -2.01 -14.12
C LEU A 166 -1.27 -3.14 -14.46
N PHE A 167 -0.92 -3.29 -15.73
CA PHE A 167 0.11 -4.26 -16.14
C PHE A 167 1.45 -3.97 -15.47
N LEU A 168 1.92 -2.71 -15.47
CA LEU A 168 3.15 -2.32 -14.78
C LEU A 168 3.09 -2.62 -13.27
N ILE A 169 1.97 -2.30 -12.61
CA ILE A 169 1.80 -2.57 -11.17
C ILE A 169 1.87 -4.07 -10.90
N THR A 170 1.18 -4.90 -11.67
CA THR A 170 1.19 -6.36 -11.47
C THR A 170 2.56 -6.99 -11.76
N VAL A 171 3.29 -6.50 -12.77
CA VAL A 171 4.68 -6.90 -13.04
C VAL A 171 5.60 -6.51 -11.87
N LEU A 172 5.43 -5.31 -11.31
CA LEU A 172 6.18 -4.88 -10.13
C LEU A 172 5.86 -5.77 -8.92
N MET A 173 4.59 -6.08 -8.67
CA MET A 173 4.18 -6.99 -7.58
C MET A 173 4.76 -8.39 -7.75
N LEU A 174 4.67 -8.97 -8.96
CA LEU A 174 5.28 -10.26 -9.29
C LEU A 174 6.80 -10.24 -9.02
N SER A 175 7.48 -9.18 -9.45
CA SER A 175 8.91 -8.99 -9.24
C SER A 175 9.26 -8.89 -7.75
N LEU A 176 8.42 -8.22 -6.95
CA LEU A 176 8.59 -8.15 -5.49
C LEU A 176 8.43 -9.53 -4.83
N PHE A 177 7.48 -10.36 -5.27
CA PHE A 177 7.32 -11.71 -4.72
C PHE A 177 8.46 -12.66 -5.12
N ILE A 178 8.93 -12.57 -6.37
CA ILE A 178 10.11 -13.31 -6.83
C ILE A 178 11.36 -12.85 -6.07
N GLY A 179 11.53 -11.54 -5.88
CA GLY A 179 12.60 -10.97 -5.07
C GLY A 179 12.53 -11.45 -3.62
N GLY A 180 11.35 -11.44 -3.02
CA GLY A 180 11.09 -11.98 -1.68
C GLY A 180 11.49 -13.45 -1.56
N TYR A 181 11.06 -14.28 -2.51
CA TYR A 181 11.45 -15.70 -2.61
C TYR A 181 12.98 -15.87 -2.67
N TYR A 182 13.65 -15.07 -3.51
CA TYR A 182 15.10 -15.06 -3.61
C TYR A 182 15.77 -14.69 -2.26
N PHE A 183 15.29 -13.63 -1.61
CA PHE A 183 15.81 -13.21 -0.29
C PHE A 183 15.63 -14.29 0.77
N ILE A 184 14.46 -14.93 0.83
CA ILE A 184 14.18 -16.04 1.76
C ILE A 184 15.18 -17.18 1.57
N SER A 185 15.46 -17.57 0.32
CA SER A 185 16.42 -18.64 0.00
C SER A 185 17.86 -18.32 0.46
N ARG A 186 18.17 -17.03 0.62
CA ARG A 186 19.50 -16.52 1.01
C ARG A 186 19.62 -16.19 2.50
N LEU A 187 18.51 -16.15 3.25
CA LEU A 187 18.56 -15.92 4.70
C LEU A 187 19.47 -16.98 5.39
N PRO A 188 20.24 -16.60 6.42
CA PRO A 188 21.04 -17.55 7.17
C PRO A 188 20.15 -18.51 7.95
N VAL A 189 20.66 -19.72 8.18
CA VAL A 189 20.03 -20.67 9.10
C VAL A 189 20.32 -20.27 10.55
N LYS A 190 19.37 -20.52 11.44
CA LYS A 190 19.47 -20.18 12.87
C LYS A 190 19.55 -21.45 13.74
N PRO A 191 20.64 -21.68 14.48
CA PRO A 191 20.74 -22.74 15.47
C PRO A 191 20.16 -22.24 16.81
N LEU A 192 18.85 -22.40 16.96
CA LEU A 192 18.08 -21.89 18.11
C LEU A 192 18.18 -22.80 19.33
N THR A 193 18.45 -24.09 19.15
CA THR A 193 18.51 -25.09 20.22
C THR A 193 19.85 -25.82 20.16
N SER A 194 20.16 -26.64 21.15
CA SER A 194 21.35 -27.50 21.11
C SER A 194 21.17 -28.75 20.23
N ASP A 195 19.93 -29.06 19.82
CA ASP A 195 19.60 -30.17 18.92
C ASP A 195 19.60 -29.73 17.45
N SER A 196 20.55 -30.25 16.67
CA SER A 196 20.70 -30.00 15.23
C SER A 196 19.46 -30.41 14.41
N LYS A 197 18.78 -31.51 14.74
CA LYS A 197 17.60 -31.99 13.99
C LYS A 197 16.43 -31.04 14.17
N ILE A 198 16.20 -30.58 15.40
CA ILE A 198 15.17 -29.59 15.71
C ILE A 198 15.46 -28.27 14.99
N ASN A 199 16.73 -27.84 14.98
CA ASN A 199 17.14 -26.66 14.22
C ASN A 199 16.86 -26.80 12.72
N GLN A 200 17.16 -27.97 12.12
CA GLN A 200 16.84 -28.23 10.72
C GLN A 200 15.33 -28.12 10.46
N GLN A 201 14.50 -28.76 11.28
CA GLN A 201 13.04 -28.71 11.17
C GLN A 201 12.49 -27.28 11.24
N ILE A 202 12.99 -26.46 12.16
CA ILE A 202 12.55 -25.05 12.31
C ILE A 202 12.91 -24.23 11.07
N ASN A 203 14.14 -24.37 10.57
CA ASN A 203 14.62 -23.63 9.40
C ASN A 203 13.92 -24.07 8.11
N ASP A 204 13.68 -25.37 7.95
CA ASP A 204 12.94 -25.93 6.83
C ASP A 204 11.48 -25.49 6.84
N LEU A 205 10.83 -25.53 8.01
CA LEU A 205 9.47 -25.05 8.19
C LEU A 205 9.35 -23.58 7.76
N PHE A 206 10.28 -22.72 8.22
CA PHE A 206 10.32 -21.32 7.86
C PHE A 206 10.44 -21.13 6.34
N ARG A 207 11.43 -21.77 5.71
CA ARG A 207 11.68 -21.65 4.26
C ARG A 207 10.49 -22.11 3.45
N HIS A 208 9.92 -23.26 3.81
CA HIS A 208 8.75 -23.80 3.15
C HIS A 208 7.58 -22.81 3.19
N HIS A 209 7.17 -22.39 4.39
CA HIS A 209 6.00 -21.52 4.56
C HIS A 209 6.18 -20.19 3.83
N TRP A 210 7.33 -19.54 3.99
CA TRP A 210 7.59 -18.27 3.33
C TRP A 210 7.66 -18.39 1.80
N SER A 211 8.26 -19.47 1.28
CA SER A 211 8.29 -19.71 -0.16
C SER A 211 6.91 -19.97 -0.75
N VAL A 212 6.05 -20.75 -0.06
CA VAL A 212 4.63 -20.96 -0.41
C VAL A 212 3.88 -19.63 -0.43
N LEU A 213 4.06 -18.79 0.59
CA LEU A 213 3.44 -17.48 0.62
C LEU A 213 3.86 -16.62 -0.57
N MET A 214 5.14 -16.55 -0.93
CA MET A 214 5.57 -15.76 -2.09
C MET A 214 4.90 -16.20 -3.40
N VAL A 215 4.85 -17.50 -3.66
CA VAL A 215 4.19 -18.06 -4.84
C VAL A 215 2.69 -17.80 -4.82
N LEU A 216 2.02 -18.11 -3.70
CA LEU A 216 0.58 -17.94 -3.57
C LEU A 216 0.19 -16.47 -3.71
N SER A 217 0.99 -15.56 -3.15
CA SER A 217 0.79 -14.12 -3.30
C SER A 217 0.86 -13.71 -4.77
N ALA A 218 1.90 -14.14 -5.48
CA ALA A 218 2.03 -13.86 -6.91
C ALA A 218 0.81 -14.38 -7.70
N LEU A 219 0.30 -15.57 -7.37
CA LEU A 219 -0.86 -16.14 -8.03
C LEU A 219 -2.16 -15.39 -7.73
N VAL A 220 -2.41 -15.02 -6.46
CA VAL A 220 -3.64 -14.32 -6.05
C VAL A 220 -3.72 -12.91 -6.65
N PHE A 221 -2.58 -12.25 -6.84
CA PHE A 221 -2.53 -10.90 -7.41
C PHE A 221 -2.42 -10.87 -8.94
N ALA A 222 -1.99 -11.95 -9.60
CA ALA A 222 -1.87 -12.01 -11.06
C ALA A 222 -3.19 -11.70 -11.81
N PRO A 223 -4.40 -12.14 -11.38
CA PRO A 223 -5.65 -11.79 -12.03
C PRO A 223 -5.92 -10.30 -12.20
N LEU A 224 -5.34 -9.43 -11.35
CA LEU A 224 -5.50 -7.97 -11.47
C LEU A 224 -5.10 -7.43 -12.84
N THR A 225 -4.23 -8.13 -13.57
CA THR A 225 -3.80 -7.67 -14.90
C THR A 225 -4.89 -7.79 -15.96
N ILE A 226 -5.85 -8.72 -15.80
CA ILE A 226 -6.83 -9.08 -16.84
C ILE A 226 -8.27 -8.85 -16.39
N LEU A 227 -8.56 -8.98 -15.09
CA LEU A 227 -9.91 -8.89 -14.53
C LEU A 227 -10.63 -7.62 -14.98
N PRO A 228 -10.05 -6.40 -14.87
CA PRO A 228 -10.75 -5.17 -15.25
C PRO A 228 -11.07 -5.12 -16.74
N THR A 229 -10.15 -5.59 -17.59
CA THR A 229 -10.39 -5.68 -19.04
C THR A 229 -11.52 -6.66 -19.34
N PHE A 230 -11.51 -7.83 -18.70
CA PHE A 230 -12.52 -8.87 -18.91
C PHE A 230 -13.92 -8.40 -18.50
N THR A 231 -14.02 -7.63 -17.41
CA THR A 231 -15.29 -7.05 -16.94
C THR A 231 -15.91 -6.02 -17.90
N ILE A 232 -15.14 -5.48 -18.85
CA ILE A 232 -15.65 -4.54 -19.87
C ILE A 232 -16.27 -5.30 -21.05
N VAL A 233 -15.84 -6.54 -21.30
CA VAL A 233 -16.22 -7.32 -22.49
C VAL A 233 -17.43 -8.24 -22.22
N ILE A 234 -17.59 -8.69 -20.98
CA ILE A 234 -18.67 -9.61 -20.58
C ILE A 234 -19.92 -8.87 -20.08
N ASP A 235 -21.02 -9.60 -19.93
CA ASP A 235 -22.26 -9.08 -19.35
C ASP A 235 -22.04 -8.47 -17.95
N TYR A 236 -22.75 -7.38 -17.65
CA TYR A 236 -22.62 -6.63 -16.41
C TYR A 236 -22.86 -7.49 -15.16
N THR A 237 -23.86 -8.37 -15.20
CA THR A 237 -24.20 -9.23 -14.05
C THR A 237 -23.07 -10.21 -13.76
N VAL A 238 -22.49 -10.79 -14.81
CA VAL A 238 -21.34 -11.71 -14.71
C VAL A 238 -20.09 -10.97 -14.26
N ALA A 239 -19.83 -9.77 -14.80
CA ALA A 239 -18.72 -8.91 -14.39
C ALA A 239 -18.79 -8.54 -12.90
N MET A 240 -19.97 -8.18 -12.42
CA MET A 240 -20.20 -7.85 -11.01
C MET A 240 -19.98 -9.07 -10.12
N ALA A 241 -20.53 -10.24 -10.49
CA ALA A 241 -20.33 -11.48 -9.75
C ALA A 241 -18.85 -11.89 -9.69
N LEU A 242 -18.14 -11.83 -10.81
CA LEU A 242 -16.71 -12.16 -10.90
C LEU A 242 -15.84 -11.20 -10.06
N THR A 243 -16.14 -9.90 -10.10
CA THR A 243 -15.45 -8.90 -9.27
C THR A 243 -15.71 -9.13 -7.78
N PHE A 244 -16.95 -9.47 -7.42
CA PHE A 244 -17.33 -9.77 -6.03
C PHE A 244 -16.66 -11.06 -5.53
N CYS A 245 -16.63 -12.12 -6.33
CA CYS A 245 -15.91 -13.35 -6.03
C CYS A 245 -14.41 -13.10 -5.84
N TYR A 246 -13.80 -12.26 -6.69
CA TYR A 246 -12.40 -11.88 -6.53
C TYR A 246 -12.16 -11.08 -5.26
N PHE A 247 -13.07 -10.17 -4.89
CA PHE A 247 -13.01 -9.45 -3.63
C PHE A 247 -13.08 -10.40 -2.41
N ILE A 248 -13.98 -11.39 -2.43
CA ILE A 248 -14.05 -12.43 -1.40
C ILE A 248 -12.75 -13.23 -1.34
N LEU A 249 -12.19 -13.61 -2.50
CA LEU A 249 -10.91 -14.32 -2.59
C LEU A 249 -9.80 -13.52 -1.89
N LEU A 250 -9.69 -12.21 -2.14
CA LEU A 250 -8.71 -11.35 -1.48
C LEU A 250 -8.92 -11.33 0.05
N PHE A 251 -10.16 -11.24 0.51
CA PHE A 251 -10.47 -11.25 1.94
C PHE A 251 -10.10 -12.58 2.61
N VAL A 252 -10.48 -13.70 1.99
CA VAL A 252 -10.13 -15.06 2.43
C VAL A 252 -8.62 -15.25 2.44
N TYR A 253 -7.93 -14.74 1.42
CA TYR A 253 -6.47 -14.80 1.32
C TYR A 253 -5.78 -14.03 2.45
N VAL A 254 -6.27 -12.85 2.83
CA VAL A 254 -5.77 -12.12 4.01
C VAL A 254 -5.96 -12.94 5.29
N GLY A 255 -7.13 -13.55 5.49
CA GLY A 255 -7.37 -14.45 6.62
C GLY A 255 -6.43 -15.67 6.62
N PHE A 256 -6.23 -16.27 5.45
CA PHE A 256 -5.30 -17.38 5.24
C PHE A 256 -3.85 -16.99 5.56
N LEU A 257 -3.39 -15.81 5.14
CA LEU A 257 -2.05 -15.30 5.46
C LEU A 257 -1.79 -15.31 6.96
N PHE A 258 -2.71 -14.74 7.75
CA PHE A 258 -2.59 -14.74 9.20
C PHE A 258 -2.60 -16.16 9.76
N TYR A 259 -3.59 -16.98 9.37
CA TYR A 259 -3.67 -18.37 9.81
C TYR A 259 -2.39 -19.16 9.54
N TYR A 260 -1.86 -19.06 8.32
CA TYR A 260 -0.70 -19.82 7.87
C TYR A 260 0.58 -19.39 8.60
N LEU A 261 0.78 -18.08 8.80
CA LEU A 261 1.89 -17.54 9.58
C LEU A 261 1.79 -17.90 11.07
N PHE A 262 0.60 -17.82 11.68
CA PHE A 262 0.40 -18.23 13.07
C PHE A 262 0.60 -19.74 13.26
N SER A 263 0.14 -20.56 12.31
CA SER A 263 0.34 -22.01 12.31
C SER A 263 1.82 -22.37 12.23
N MET A 264 2.58 -21.71 11.35
CA MET A 264 4.04 -21.84 11.29
C MET A 264 4.66 -21.52 12.64
N ARG A 265 4.30 -20.39 13.25
CA ARG A 265 4.87 -19.96 14.53
C ARG A 265 4.58 -20.94 15.66
N LYS A 266 3.34 -21.41 15.77
CA LYS A 266 2.93 -22.40 16.77
C LYS A 266 3.78 -23.66 16.68
N LYS A 267 4.05 -24.15 15.46
CA LYS A 267 4.92 -25.31 15.23
C LYS A 267 6.38 -25.03 15.61
N GLN A 268 6.91 -23.84 15.31
CA GLN A 268 8.26 -23.45 15.74
C GLN A 268 8.39 -23.44 17.27
N ASP A 269 7.38 -22.93 17.98
CA ASP A 269 7.39 -22.89 19.44
C ASP A 269 7.28 -24.31 20.04
N GLN A 270 6.50 -25.21 19.42
CA GLN A 270 6.46 -26.63 19.80
C GLN A 270 7.83 -27.31 19.66
N PHE A 271 8.54 -27.06 18.56
CA PHE A 271 9.88 -27.61 18.35
C PHE A 271 10.91 -27.09 19.36
N VAL A 272 10.84 -25.81 19.72
CA VAL A 272 11.71 -25.24 20.77
C VAL A 272 11.38 -25.84 22.14
N LEU A 273 10.11 -26.00 22.48
CA LEU A 273 9.69 -26.64 23.73
C LEU A 273 10.17 -28.09 23.82
N GLN A 274 10.14 -28.83 22.70
CA GLN A 274 10.64 -30.20 22.64
C GLN A 274 12.14 -30.29 22.91
N ALA A 275 12.93 -29.30 22.49
CA ALA A 275 14.37 -29.29 22.74
C ALA A 275 14.73 -29.04 24.22
N GLY A 276 13.82 -28.45 25.00
CA GLY A 276 14.07 -28.07 26.40
C GLY A 276 15.08 -26.92 26.58
N ASP A 277 15.61 -26.36 25.49
CA ASP A 277 16.54 -25.24 25.52
C ASP A 277 16.27 -24.23 24.39
N TYR A 278 16.63 -22.97 24.64
CA TYR A 278 16.62 -21.91 23.62
C TYR A 278 17.86 -21.03 23.76
N ARG A 279 18.52 -20.76 22.63
CA ARG A 279 19.71 -19.92 22.52
C ARG A 279 19.31 -18.52 22.07
N TYR A 280 19.44 -17.57 22.98
CA TYR A 280 19.27 -16.14 22.69
C TYR A 280 20.48 -15.61 21.92
N GLY A 281 20.25 -14.93 20.81
CA GLY A 281 21.27 -14.10 20.17
C GLY A 281 21.34 -12.75 20.88
N ASP A 282 22.48 -12.43 21.51
CA ASP A 282 22.74 -11.14 22.17
C ASP A 282 22.98 -10.01 21.14
N ASP A 283 21.96 -9.75 20.32
CA ASP A 283 21.97 -8.66 19.33
C ASP A 283 21.30 -7.39 19.85
N ASP A 284 21.01 -7.27 21.17
CA ASP A 284 20.26 -6.13 21.75
C ASP A 284 20.89 -4.79 21.37
N GLN A 285 22.22 -4.73 21.38
CA GLN A 285 22.98 -3.55 20.97
C GLN A 285 22.72 -3.10 19.52
N TYR A 286 22.32 -4.02 18.63
CA TYR A 286 22.06 -3.75 17.23
C TYR A 286 20.59 -3.40 16.95
N TRP A 287 19.66 -3.71 17.86
CA TRP A 287 18.24 -3.41 17.70
C TRP A 287 17.88 -2.10 18.41
N ARG A 288 18.21 -0.99 17.76
CA ARG A 288 18.03 0.35 18.29
C ARG A 288 16.69 0.91 17.81
N TYR A 289 15.84 1.33 18.75
CA TYR A 289 14.54 1.95 18.43
C TYR A 289 13.58 1.01 17.67
N GLY A 290 13.75 -0.30 17.80
CA GLY A 290 13.02 -1.29 17.01
C GLY A 290 13.51 -1.45 15.58
N ILE A 291 14.71 -0.94 15.28
CA ILE A 291 15.33 -1.02 13.97
C ILE A 291 16.69 -1.72 14.11
N TYR A 292 16.99 -2.63 13.18
CA TYR A 292 18.29 -3.29 13.14
C TYR A 292 19.35 -2.40 12.50
N ILE A 293 20.44 -2.16 13.24
CA ILE A 293 21.57 -1.33 12.83
C ILE A 293 22.87 -2.05 13.18
N ASN A 294 23.40 -2.81 12.23
CA ASN A 294 24.71 -3.46 12.36
C ASN A 294 25.56 -3.25 11.11
N PRO A 295 26.55 -2.32 11.13
CA PRO A 295 27.45 -2.09 10.00
C PRO A 295 28.34 -3.31 9.67
N LYS A 296 28.65 -4.13 10.67
CA LYS A 296 29.49 -5.33 10.50
C LYS A 296 28.71 -6.50 9.89
N ASP A 297 27.39 -6.47 9.97
CA ASP A 297 26.54 -7.48 9.33
C ASP A 297 26.39 -7.18 7.82
N PRO A 298 26.82 -8.07 6.90
CA PRO A 298 26.64 -7.91 5.47
C PRO A 298 25.22 -8.06 4.96
N LYS A 299 24.29 -8.57 5.77
CA LYS A 299 22.92 -8.80 5.35
C LYS A 299 22.17 -7.47 5.20
N ILE A 300 21.43 -7.34 4.09
CA ILE A 300 20.51 -6.21 3.85
C ILE A 300 19.20 -6.42 4.63
N MET A 301 18.69 -7.65 4.66
CA MET A 301 17.48 -8.00 5.42
C MET A 301 17.80 -9.02 6.50
N VAL A 302 17.20 -8.83 7.67
CA VAL A 302 17.32 -9.74 8.82
C VAL A 302 15.92 -10.06 9.36
N PRO A 303 15.67 -11.28 9.86
CA PRO A 303 14.39 -11.57 10.49
C PRO A 303 14.22 -10.77 11.78
N ASP A 304 13.01 -10.28 12.02
CA ASP A 304 12.66 -9.59 13.25
C ASP A 304 12.78 -10.51 14.46
N ARG A 305 13.09 -9.92 15.61
CA ARG A 305 13.21 -10.66 16.87
C ARG A 305 11.85 -10.88 17.53
N ILE A 306 10.98 -9.88 17.39
CA ILE A 306 9.57 -9.93 17.75
C ILE A 306 8.75 -9.90 16.47
N GLY A 307 7.67 -10.69 16.41
CA GLY A 307 6.83 -10.76 15.20
C GLY A 307 7.31 -11.81 14.21
N MET A 308 6.94 -11.61 12.94
CA MET A 308 7.19 -12.56 11.85
C MET A 308 7.76 -11.86 10.60
N ASN A 309 8.12 -10.58 10.69
CA ASN A 309 8.55 -9.79 9.53
C ASN A 309 10.07 -9.85 9.33
N LEU A 310 10.52 -9.18 8.27
CA LEU A 310 11.92 -8.92 7.97
C LEU A 310 12.20 -7.42 8.17
N SER A 311 13.30 -7.09 8.84
CA SER A 311 13.83 -5.74 8.95
C SER A 311 14.96 -5.50 7.97
N ILE A 312 15.06 -4.26 7.51
CA ILE A 312 16.20 -3.80 6.73
C ILE A 312 17.32 -3.38 7.69
N ASN A 313 18.54 -3.84 7.44
CA ASN A 313 19.73 -3.42 8.17
C ASN A 313 20.15 -2.00 7.76
N LEU A 314 19.80 -1.02 8.59
CA LEU A 314 20.19 0.38 8.37
C LEU A 314 21.66 0.68 8.72
N GLY A 315 22.40 -0.31 9.21
CA GLY A 315 23.86 -0.23 9.31
C GLY A 315 24.56 -0.20 7.95
N ARG A 316 23.87 -0.62 6.87
CA ARG A 316 24.42 -0.71 5.51
C ARG A 316 23.98 0.46 4.62
N PRO A 317 24.85 0.94 3.70
CA PRO A 317 24.49 1.96 2.72
C PRO A 317 23.25 1.56 1.89
N ALA A 318 23.19 0.32 1.43
CA ALA A 318 22.04 -0.20 0.68
C ALA A 318 20.73 -0.10 1.47
N GLY A 319 20.74 -0.44 2.77
CA GLY A 319 19.55 -0.32 3.61
C GLY A 319 19.08 1.12 3.79
N LYS A 320 20.02 2.06 3.94
CA LYS A 320 19.72 3.50 3.99
C LYS A 320 19.14 4.02 2.67
N ILE A 321 19.70 3.58 1.53
CA ILE A 321 19.20 3.94 0.20
C ILE A 321 17.78 3.42 0.01
N ILE A 322 17.49 2.17 0.39
CA ILE A 322 16.13 1.62 0.29
C ILE A 322 15.17 2.46 1.13
N LEU A 323 15.50 2.75 2.39
CA LEU A 323 14.66 3.60 3.25
C LEU A 323 14.41 4.99 2.64
N ALA A 324 15.47 5.65 2.15
CA ALA A 324 15.36 6.97 1.54
C ALA A 324 14.52 6.93 0.25
N ALA A 325 14.76 5.95 -0.62
CA ALA A 325 14.01 5.77 -1.86
C ALA A 325 12.52 5.50 -1.59
N THR A 326 12.19 4.65 -0.62
CA THR A 326 10.81 4.41 -0.20
C THR A 326 10.15 5.68 0.34
N GLY A 327 10.86 6.47 1.15
CA GLY A 327 10.37 7.75 1.67
C GLY A 327 10.09 8.77 0.56
N ILE A 328 11.05 8.96 -0.36
CA ILE A 328 10.92 9.87 -1.51
C ILE A 328 9.78 9.43 -2.42
N LEU A 329 9.70 8.13 -2.75
CA LEU A 329 8.62 7.61 -3.57
C LEU A 329 7.25 7.83 -2.93
N THR A 330 7.14 7.61 -1.61
CA THR A 330 5.90 7.86 -0.87
C THR A 330 5.51 9.33 -0.97
N ILE A 331 6.43 10.26 -0.69
CA ILE A 331 6.17 11.71 -0.80
C ILE A 331 5.77 12.09 -2.23
N ALA A 332 6.47 11.56 -3.24
CA ALA A 332 6.16 11.83 -4.64
C ALA A 332 4.75 11.37 -5.01
N VAL A 333 4.37 10.14 -4.65
CA VAL A 333 3.02 9.61 -4.91
C VAL A 333 1.96 10.47 -4.23
N LEU A 334 2.18 10.88 -2.97
CA LEU A 334 1.26 11.76 -2.25
C LEU A 334 1.13 13.13 -2.93
N PHE A 335 2.25 13.71 -3.37
CA PHE A 335 2.27 14.98 -4.07
C PHE A 335 1.51 14.90 -5.39
N PHE A 336 1.81 13.91 -6.23
CA PHE A 336 1.13 13.73 -7.52
C PHE A 336 -0.34 13.33 -7.39
N ALA A 337 -0.75 12.71 -6.28
CA ALA A 337 -2.15 12.41 -6.02
C ALA A 337 -2.94 13.65 -5.56
N THR A 338 -2.34 14.52 -4.75
CA THR A 338 -3.06 15.62 -4.08
C THR A 338 -3.00 16.94 -4.84
N VAL A 339 -1.83 17.33 -5.36
CA VAL A 339 -1.63 18.65 -5.99
C VAL A 339 -2.56 18.90 -7.18
N PRO A 340 -2.76 17.99 -8.15
CA PRO A 340 -3.70 18.24 -9.24
C PRO A 340 -5.13 18.49 -8.74
N MET A 341 -5.55 17.82 -7.66
CA MET A 341 -6.87 18.03 -7.07
C MET A 341 -6.99 19.43 -6.45
N PHE A 342 -5.95 19.90 -5.74
CA PHE A 342 -5.93 21.27 -5.23
C PHE A 342 -5.96 22.31 -6.34
N ILE A 343 -5.21 22.10 -7.43
CA ILE A 343 -5.25 23.03 -8.57
C ILE A 343 -6.66 23.05 -9.17
N ASN A 344 -7.31 21.90 -9.35
CA ASN A 344 -8.67 21.84 -9.89
C ASN A 344 -9.70 22.55 -9.00
N ASP A 345 -9.64 22.35 -7.68
CA ASP A 345 -10.61 22.94 -6.74
C ASP A 345 -10.40 24.46 -6.51
N PHE A 346 -9.13 24.91 -6.47
CA PHE A 346 -8.80 26.27 -6.01
C PHE A 346 -8.25 27.20 -7.09
N SER A 347 -7.75 26.72 -8.23
CA SER A 347 -7.31 27.59 -9.33
C SER A 347 -8.50 28.17 -10.10
N SER A 348 -8.47 29.46 -10.41
CA SER A 348 -9.51 30.13 -11.22
C SER A 348 -9.57 29.59 -12.66
N HIS A 349 -8.42 29.19 -13.20
CA HIS A 349 -8.28 28.73 -14.59
C HIS A 349 -7.69 27.32 -14.68
N ALA A 350 -8.16 26.38 -13.85
CA ALA A 350 -7.69 25.00 -13.95
C ALA A 350 -8.05 24.39 -15.31
N PHE A 351 -9.29 24.60 -15.77
CA PHE A 351 -9.74 24.18 -17.09
C PHE A 351 -9.77 25.37 -18.05
N GLN A 352 -8.99 25.29 -19.12
CA GLN A 352 -8.89 26.35 -20.12
C GLN A 352 -9.27 25.81 -21.50
N ALA A 353 -10.00 26.63 -22.24
CA ALA A 353 -10.25 26.43 -23.66
C ALA A 353 -9.67 27.63 -24.42
N THR A 354 -8.61 27.38 -25.19
CA THR A 354 -7.95 28.40 -26.01
C THR A 354 -8.32 28.19 -27.47
N ILE A 355 -8.74 29.26 -28.14
CA ILE A 355 -9.17 29.18 -29.54
C ILE A 355 -8.02 29.68 -30.43
N GLU A 356 -7.31 28.75 -31.06
CA GLU A 356 -6.27 29.07 -32.01
C GLU A 356 -6.83 29.35 -33.42
N LYS A 357 -5.93 29.58 -34.39
CA LYS A 357 -6.33 29.87 -35.78
C LYS A 357 -7.08 28.72 -36.47
N LYS A 358 -6.73 27.47 -36.18
CA LYS A 358 -7.26 26.28 -36.88
C LYS A 358 -7.87 25.21 -35.96
N GLN A 359 -7.77 25.39 -34.65
CA GLN A 359 -8.16 24.38 -33.67
C GLN A 359 -8.58 25.03 -32.34
N ILE A 360 -9.29 24.26 -31.53
CA ILE A 360 -9.61 24.57 -30.13
C ILE A 360 -8.70 23.72 -29.25
N GLU A 361 -8.02 24.30 -28.29
CA GLU A 361 -7.19 23.59 -27.33
C GLU A 361 -7.86 23.55 -25.96
N LEU A 362 -8.13 22.34 -25.46
CA LEU A 362 -8.63 22.12 -24.11
C LEU A 362 -7.47 21.64 -23.22
N SER A 363 -7.15 22.40 -22.18
CA SER A 363 -6.09 22.07 -21.24
C SER A 363 -6.60 21.98 -19.81
N ALA A 364 -6.00 21.06 -19.05
CA ALA A 364 -6.24 20.87 -17.63
C ALA A 364 -4.90 20.59 -16.91
N PRO A 365 -4.83 20.79 -15.59
CA PRO A 365 -3.57 20.70 -14.86
C PRO A 365 -3.00 19.29 -14.95
N LEU A 366 -1.72 19.18 -15.35
CA LEU A 366 -0.99 17.91 -15.47
C LEU A 366 -1.62 16.90 -16.46
N ALA A 367 -2.57 17.34 -17.28
CA ALA A 367 -3.17 16.56 -18.36
C ALA A 367 -2.59 16.99 -19.72
N LYS A 368 -2.53 16.04 -20.66
CA LYS A 368 -2.16 16.36 -22.04
C LYS A 368 -3.25 17.20 -22.69
N THR A 369 -2.90 18.39 -23.19
CA THR A 369 -3.79 19.27 -23.97
C THR A 369 -4.44 18.52 -25.12
N ARG A 370 -5.74 18.75 -25.30
CA ARG A 370 -6.54 18.18 -26.39
C ARG A 370 -6.80 19.25 -27.44
N SER A 371 -6.19 19.09 -28.60
CA SER A 371 -6.43 19.98 -29.75
C SER A 371 -7.53 19.40 -30.64
N ILE A 372 -8.54 20.21 -30.93
CA ILE A 372 -9.75 19.86 -31.72
C ILE A 372 -9.75 20.74 -32.97
N PRO A 373 -9.35 20.23 -34.14
CA PRO A 373 -9.38 20.99 -35.38
C PRO A 373 -10.81 21.38 -35.78
N PHE A 374 -11.02 22.61 -36.26
CA PHE A 374 -12.37 23.10 -36.63
C PHE A 374 -13.06 22.23 -37.69
N ASN A 375 -12.29 21.68 -38.63
CA ASN A 375 -12.82 20.82 -39.69
C ASN A 375 -13.34 19.45 -39.21
N GLN A 376 -13.07 19.06 -37.96
CA GLN A 376 -13.58 17.83 -37.35
C GLN A 376 -14.85 18.04 -36.54
N ILE A 377 -15.21 19.31 -36.29
CA ILE A 377 -16.39 19.68 -35.50
C ILE A 377 -17.62 19.53 -36.38
N THR A 378 -18.59 18.74 -35.90
CA THR A 378 -19.87 18.51 -36.59
C THR A 378 -21.00 19.35 -36.01
N ALA A 379 -20.95 19.63 -34.71
CA ALA A 379 -21.92 20.48 -34.04
C ALA A 379 -21.32 21.08 -32.77
N VAL A 380 -21.78 22.27 -32.40
CA VAL A 380 -21.45 22.91 -31.13
C VAL A 380 -22.73 23.47 -30.52
N SER A 381 -22.99 23.14 -29.25
CA SER A 381 -24.15 23.62 -28.52
C SER A 381 -23.82 23.94 -27.08
N LEU A 382 -24.65 24.78 -26.46
CA LEU A 382 -24.71 24.96 -25.02
C LEU A 382 -25.80 24.05 -24.48
N ILE A 383 -25.50 23.31 -23.42
CA ILE A 383 -26.46 22.47 -22.70
C ILE A 383 -26.40 22.84 -21.20
N ASP A 384 -27.51 22.71 -20.50
CA ASP A 384 -27.51 22.97 -19.06
C ASP A 384 -27.01 21.77 -18.27
N ASP A 385 -27.45 20.57 -18.64
CA ASP A 385 -27.12 19.32 -17.94
C ASP A 385 -26.43 18.29 -18.82
N LEU A 386 -25.52 17.52 -18.21
CA LEU A 386 -24.94 16.33 -18.83
C LEU A 386 -25.95 15.17 -18.86
N PRO A 387 -25.92 14.32 -19.91
CA PRO A 387 -26.67 13.07 -19.92
C PRO A 387 -26.41 12.24 -18.65
N GLN A 388 -27.42 11.54 -18.14
CA GLN A 388 -27.30 10.78 -16.90
C GLN A 388 -26.36 9.56 -17.03
N GLU A 389 -26.38 8.88 -18.17
CA GLU A 389 -25.50 7.74 -18.43
C GLU A 389 -24.05 8.20 -18.62
N ARG A 390 -23.25 8.09 -17.57
CA ARG A 390 -21.84 8.52 -17.56
C ARG A 390 -20.97 7.46 -16.89
N ILE A 391 -19.97 6.97 -17.60
CA ILE A 391 -18.99 6.03 -17.07
C ILE A 391 -17.61 6.67 -17.20
N ARG A 392 -16.93 6.91 -16.08
CA ARG A 392 -15.56 7.41 -16.06
C ARG A 392 -14.60 6.30 -16.52
N THR A 393 -13.81 6.56 -17.56
CA THR A 393 -12.79 5.61 -18.03
C THR A 393 -11.40 6.00 -17.52
N MET A 394 -11.04 7.29 -17.49
CA MET A 394 -9.77 7.77 -16.93
C MET A 394 -9.91 9.20 -16.43
N GLY A 395 -9.29 9.54 -15.29
CA GLY A 395 -9.33 10.89 -14.71
C GLY A 395 -10.10 10.94 -13.39
N ALA A 396 -10.67 12.08 -13.05
CA ALA A 396 -11.34 12.32 -11.79
C ALA A 396 -12.81 12.70 -11.97
N ALA A 397 -13.65 12.21 -11.06
CA ALA A 397 -15.06 12.56 -10.96
C ALA A 397 -15.31 12.86 -9.48
N THR A 398 -15.51 14.14 -9.19
CA THR A 398 -15.74 14.68 -7.84
C THR A 398 -17.07 15.42 -7.83
N ASP A 399 -17.53 15.83 -6.67
CA ASP A 399 -18.75 16.63 -6.54
C ASP A 399 -18.58 18.04 -7.13
N SER A 400 -17.33 18.54 -7.24
CA SER A 400 -17.03 19.91 -7.72
C SER A 400 -16.63 19.95 -9.21
N TYR A 401 -16.02 18.87 -9.73
CA TYR A 401 -15.56 18.82 -11.11
C TYR A 401 -15.46 17.40 -11.68
N LEU A 402 -15.55 17.31 -13.00
CA LEU A 402 -15.32 16.13 -13.83
C LEU A 402 -14.17 16.43 -14.79
N THR A 403 -13.11 15.61 -14.77
CA THR A 403 -11.96 15.79 -15.65
C THR A 403 -11.46 14.45 -16.20
N GLY A 404 -11.20 14.39 -17.51
CA GLY A 404 -10.60 13.23 -18.17
C GLY A 404 -11.51 12.56 -19.20
N GLU A 405 -11.28 11.27 -19.42
CA GLU A 405 -11.98 10.44 -20.38
C GLU A 405 -13.20 9.75 -19.74
N PHE A 406 -14.32 9.81 -20.44
CA PHE A 406 -15.60 9.24 -20.05
C PHE A 406 -16.28 8.56 -21.24
N LYS A 407 -17.30 7.76 -20.95
CA LYS A 407 -18.33 7.33 -21.89
C LYS A 407 -19.64 7.98 -21.47
N VAL A 408 -20.20 8.84 -22.32
CA VAL A 408 -21.44 9.60 -22.04
C VAL A 408 -22.50 9.16 -23.06
N ALA A 409 -23.63 8.63 -22.58
CA ALA A 409 -24.69 8.05 -23.41
C ALA A 409 -24.14 7.11 -24.50
N GLY A 410 -23.29 6.17 -24.09
CA GLY A 410 -22.68 5.19 -25.00
C GLY A 410 -21.49 5.70 -25.84
N LYS A 411 -21.25 7.01 -25.93
CA LYS A 411 -20.22 7.60 -26.80
C LYS A 411 -18.95 7.98 -26.03
N PRO A 412 -17.74 7.81 -26.61
CA PRO A 412 -16.51 8.34 -26.01
C PRO A 412 -16.59 9.85 -25.84
N ALA A 413 -16.19 10.34 -24.67
CA ALA A 413 -16.21 11.75 -24.34
C ALA A 413 -14.99 12.18 -23.53
N TYR A 414 -14.57 13.43 -23.69
CA TYR A 414 -13.58 14.08 -22.83
C TYR A 414 -14.23 15.26 -22.11
N LEU A 415 -14.15 15.26 -20.78
CA LEU A 415 -14.85 16.23 -19.93
C LEU A 415 -13.81 17.08 -19.21
N LEU A 416 -14.03 18.39 -19.21
CA LEU A 416 -13.39 19.38 -18.33
C LEU A 416 -14.49 20.29 -17.77
N ILE A 417 -15.16 19.83 -16.72
CA ILE A 417 -16.41 20.43 -16.26
C ILE A 417 -16.33 20.75 -14.77
N TYR A 418 -16.59 22.00 -14.41
CA TYR A 418 -17.06 22.37 -13.09
C TYR A 418 -18.56 22.09 -12.97
N THR A 419 -18.96 21.24 -12.02
CA THR A 419 -20.32 20.69 -11.90
C THR A 419 -21.37 21.74 -11.53
N LYS A 420 -20.95 22.85 -10.90
CA LYS A 420 -21.82 23.96 -10.49
C LYS A 420 -21.82 25.14 -11.47
N SER A 421 -21.05 25.04 -12.56
CA SER A 421 -20.95 26.11 -13.57
C SER A 421 -21.82 25.75 -14.78
N HIS A 422 -22.64 26.70 -15.21
CA HIS A 422 -23.52 26.57 -16.37
C HIS A 422 -23.43 27.84 -17.23
N PRO A 423 -23.61 27.76 -18.56
CA PRO A 423 -23.94 26.55 -19.34
C PRO A 423 -22.71 25.69 -19.67
N ILE A 424 -22.94 24.44 -20.08
CA ILE A 424 -21.92 23.49 -20.53
C ILE A 424 -21.73 23.59 -22.05
N LEU A 425 -20.50 23.82 -22.48
CA LEU A 425 -20.13 23.78 -23.89
C LEU A 425 -19.96 22.33 -24.33
N LYS A 426 -20.77 21.91 -25.31
CA LYS A 426 -20.70 20.61 -25.97
C LYS A 426 -20.15 20.78 -27.39
N ILE A 427 -19.02 20.12 -27.68
CA ILE A 427 -18.39 20.08 -29.00
C ILE A 427 -18.45 18.65 -29.52
N GLU A 428 -19.22 18.42 -30.57
CA GLU A 428 -19.32 17.11 -31.21
C GLU A 428 -18.34 16.98 -32.37
N THR A 429 -17.62 15.86 -32.39
CA THR A 429 -16.79 15.45 -33.53
C THR A 429 -17.21 14.07 -34.00
N ARG A 430 -16.73 13.65 -35.17
CA ARG A 430 -17.01 12.32 -35.73
C ARG A 430 -16.58 11.15 -34.82
N LYS A 431 -15.58 11.37 -33.95
CA LYS A 431 -14.98 10.30 -33.13
C LYS A 431 -15.31 10.40 -31.64
N LYS A 432 -15.44 11.62 -31.11
CA LYS A 432 -15.53 11.88 -29.67
C LYS A 432 -16.31 13.16 -29.40
N VAL A 433 -17.00 13.22 -28.26
CA VAL A 433 -17.66 14.44 -27.78
C VAL A 433 -16.79 15.11 -26.72
N TYR A 434 -16.63 16.42 -26.77
CA TYR A 434 -15.91 17.18 -25.76
C TYR A 434 -16.90 18.05 -24.99
N TYR A 435 -16.76 18.06 -23.68
CA TYR A 435 -17.56 18.89 -22.80
C TYR A 435 -16.66 19.79 -21.97
N TYR A 436 -16.98 21.07 -21.92
CA TYR A 436 -16.18 22.08 -21.25
C TYR A 436 -17.07 23.05 -20.46
N THR A 437 -16.64 23.40 -19.25
CA THR A 437 -17.08 24.62 -18.56
C THR A 437 -15.89 25.37 -18.00
N ALA A 438 -15.90 26.68 -18.20
CA ALA A 438 -15.10 27.60 -17.41
C ALA A 438 -15.67 27.70 -15.99
N ARG A 439 -14.86 28.21 -15.05
CA ARG A 439 -15.29 28.36 -13.66
C ARG A 439 -16.45 29.34 -13.53
N GLU A 440 -16.44 30.38 -14.35
CA GLU A 440 -17.54 31.31 -14.53
C GLU A 440 -18.32 30.98 -15.82
N GLY A 441 -19.63 30.75 -15.69
CA GLY A 441 -20.50 30.39 -16.80
C GLY A 441 -20.43 31.33 -18.01
N GLN A 442 -20.27 32.64 -17.74
CA GLN A 442 -20.17 33.67 -18.77
C GLN A 442 -18.97 33.47 -19.70
N GLU A 443 -17.83 33.00 -19.17
CA GLU A 443 -16.65 32.69 -19.97
C GLU A 443 -16.95 31.53 -20.94
N THR A 444 -17.68 30.51 -20.49
CA THR A 444 -18.11 29.40 -21.34
C THR A 444 -18.98 29.89 -22.51
N THR A 445 -19.88 30.83 -22.25
CA THR A 445 -20.72 31.44 -23.31
C THR A 445 -19.89 32.27 -24.30
N LYS A 446 -18.89 33.02 -23.83
CA LYS A 446 -17.96 33.75 -24.72
C LYS A 446 -17.20 32.81 -25.64
N ILE A 447 -16.64 31.74 -25.08
CA ILE A 447 -15.92 30.71 -25.84
C ILE A 447 -16.84 30.06 -26.88
N TYR A 448 -18.09 29.75 -26.53
CA TYR A 448 -19.09 29.25 -27.47
C TYR A 448 -19.31 30.19 -28.66
N GLN A 449 -19.50 31.49 -28.40
CA GLN A 449 -19.72 32.49 -29.46
C GLN A 449 -18.51 32.62 -30.38
N GLU A 450 -17.30 32.63 -29.83
CA GLU A 450 -16.06 32.67 -30.60
C GLU A 450 -15.87 31.42 -31.49
N ILE A 451 -16.22 30.23 -30.99
CA ILE A 451 -16.20 29.00 -31.79
C ILE A 451 -17.22 29.10 -32.92
N LYS A 452 -18.45 29.54 -32.62
CA LYS A 452 -19.52 29.66 -33.62
C LYS A 452 -19.17 30.64 -34.73
N ALA A 453 -18.44 31.72 -34.43
CA ALA A 453 -17.99 32.68 -35.42
C ALA A 453 -16.90 32.13 -36.37
N LYS A 454 -16.18 31.07 -35.98
CA LYS A 454 -15.13 30.42 -36.78
C LYS A 454 -15.61 29.18 -37.52
N LEU A 455 -16.79 28.66 -37.17
CA LEU A 455 -17.40 27.53 -37.87
C LEU A 455 -18.13 28.05 -39.12
N PRO A 456 -18.02 27.34 -40.26
CA PRO A 456 -18.67 27.73 -41.51
C PRO A 456 -20.20 27.64 -41.45
#